data_AF-A0AAJ0DB90-F1
#
_entry.id   AF-A0AAJ0DB90-F1
#
_cell.length_a   1.000
_cell.length_b   1.000
_cell.length_c   1.000
_cell.angle_alpha   90.00
_cell.angle_beta   90.00
_cell.angle_gamma   90.00
#
_symmetry.space_group_name_H-M   'P 1'
#
loop_
_entity.id
_entity.type
_entity.pdbx_description
1 polymer ?
#
loop_
_entity_poly.entity_id
_entity_poly.type
_entity_poly.pdbx_seq_one_letter_code
_entity_poly.pdbx_strand_id
1 'polypeptide(L)'
;MAWLNLWAAREFGEDVAEATTNVMSTYGMLAARCKYELLDPTIYSSVNYNESARVLAEWQSLVNNAQAVYVQLDTATQTAFFELVLHPCMAGHIVHEIHLTAGMQNTYAYEWRQSANKLAQDVLEFFGEDAALTKRYHSLLNGKWNHILDQTHIGYNWWQQPMRNVLPSLWYIQPSEISLCGPLGVTAEGTNGSAPGDSIYNPVNSDSTQIMPPIDPPSSGTLHANGVSDQRILFSVDWSAAPAGSTVVNINVTNSNDNYGSFDMPVAQLPVNHTSVPDTFSGFVESDAHISIEAEHTTSNTSSAGVAYGIIPAYGRTLSGVTLFPVTAPSQSAPDGPKLSYAFYAFTPAPLANITVYMGTSLNTIPDRPLRYAIAIDDETPQVIQPVPDYTLGALPEMWYTGVANSVFTNTTSHKVGKGEHRLDLWALEPGVVFQKVVVDLGGVRESYLGPPESMRV
;
A
#
# COMPACT_ATOMS: atom_id res chain seq x y z
N MET A 1 -2.04 -20.87 -10.48
CA MET A 1 -2.84 -20.32 -11.59
C MET A 1 -3.58 -21.36 -12.44
N ALA A 2 -3.03 -22.54 -12.75
CA ALA A 2 -3.66 -23.53 -13.65
C ALA A 2 -5.18 -23.80 -13.45
N TRP A 3 -5.68 -23.86 -12.20
CA TRP A 3 -7.12 -24.04 -11.94
C TRP A 3 -7.98 -22.86 -12.45
N LEU A 4 -7.54 -21.61 -12.24
CA LEU A 4 -8.23 -20.42 -12.75
C LEU A 4 -8.26 -20.40 -14.28
N ASN A 5 -7.19 -20.85 -14.93
CA ASN A 5 -7.12 -20.94 -16.38
C ASN A 5 -8.08 -21.99 -16.96
N LEU A 6 -8.11 -23.20 -16.37
CA LEU A 6 -9.08 -24.23 -16.74
C LEU A 6 -10.54 -23.83 -16.46
N TRP A 7 -10.78 -23.02 -15.42
CA TRP A 7 -12.10 -22.43 -15.17
C TRP A 7 -12.46 -21.38 -16.21
N ALA A 8 -11.58 -20.42 -16.49
CA ALA A 8 -11.83 -19.35 -17.45
C ALA A 8 -12.03 -19.89 -18.88
N ALA A 9 -11.21 -20.86 -19.31
CA ALA A 9 -11.37 -21.56 -20.57
C ALA A 9 -12.73 -22.24 -20.70
N ARG A 10 -13.24 -22.83 -19.61
CA ARG A 10 -14.54 -23.52 -19.57
C ARG A 10 -15.72 -22.56 -19.65
N GLU A 11 -15.68 -21.42 -18.97
CA GLU A 11 -16.81 -20.47 -18.91
C GLU A 11 -16.81 -19.45 -20.06
N PHE A 12 -15.64 -19.05 -20.55
CA PHE A 12 -15.49 -17.91 -21.47
C PHE A 12 -14.67 -18.21 -22.75
N GLY A 13 -14.09 -19.40 -22.87
CA GLY A 13 -13.28 -19.83 -24.01
C GLY A 13 -11.76 -19.68 -23.82
N GLU A 14 -11.00 -20.53 -24.50
CA GLU A 14 -9.53 -20.60 -24.41
C GLU A 14 -8.86 -19.25 -24.76
N ASP A 15 -9.34 -18.55 -25.79
CA ASP A 15 -8.76 -17.31 -26.33
C ASP A 15 -8.65 -16.17 -25.30
N VAL A 16 -9.51 -16.18 -24.25
CA VAL A 16 -9.49 -15.19 -23.16
C VAL A 16 -9.03 -15.77 -21.81
N ALA A 17 -8.72 -17.07 -21.75
CA ALA A 17 -8.54 -17.80 -20.51
C ALA A 17 -7.35 -17.30 -19.67
N GLU A 18 -6.25 -16.92 -20.32
CA GLU A 18 -5.06 -16.35 -19.64
C GLU A 18 -5.34 -14.94 -19.11
N ALA A 19 -5.89 -14.04 -19.93
CA ALA A 19 -6.23 -12.68 -19.50
C ALA A 19 -7.23 -12.69 -18.34
N THR A 20 -8.25 -13.54 -18.39
CA THR A 20 -9.23 -13.73 -17.32
C THR A 20 -8.60 -14.34 -16.06
N THR A 21 -7.62 -15.24 -16.21
CA THR A 21 -6.84 -15.78 -15.08
C THR A 21 -6.10 -14.68 -14.34
N ASN A 22 -5.44 -13.80 -15.09
CA ASN A 22 -4.68 -12.68 -14.52
C ASN A 22 -5.60 -11.69 -13.82
N VAL A 23 -6.73 -11.33 -14.44
CA VAL A 23 -7.80 -10.52 -13.81
C VAL A 23 -8.27 -11.14 -12.49
N MET A 24 -8.67 -12.41 -12.47
CA MET A 24 -9.20 -13.04 -11.25
C MET A 24 -8.13 -13.31 -10.18
N SER A 25 -6.87 -13.52 -10.58
CA SER A 25 -5.74 -13.59 -9.66
C SER A 25 -5.49 -12.25 -8.96
N THR A 26 -5.43 -11.16 -9.73
CA THR A 26 -5.26 -9.81 -9.19
C THR A 26 -6.46 -9.40 -8.34
N TYR A 27 -7.70 -9.65 -8.78
CA TYR A 27 -8.91 -9.43 -7.99
C TYR A 27 -8.85 -10.15 -6.64
N GLY A 28 -8.47 -11.43 -6.63
CA GLY A 28 -8.34 -12.22 -5.41
C GLY A 28 -7.35 -11.64 -4.41
N MET A 29 -6.23 -11.09 -4.88
CA MET A 29 -5.23 -10.40 -4.06
C MET A 29 -5.72 -9.04 -3.55
N LEU A 30 -6.28 -8.20 -4.42
CA LEU A 30 -6.77 -6.86 -4.02
C LEU A 30 -7.93 -6.96 -3.02
N ALA A 31 -8.89 -7.86 -3.24
CA ALA A 31 -9.99 -8.17 -2.31
C ALA A 31 -9.54 -8.99 -1.07
N ALA A 32 -8.29 -9.45 -1.02
CA ALA A 32 -7.71 -10.02 0.19
C ALA A 32 -7.14 -8.96 1.14
N ARG A 33 -6.62 -7.82 0.64
CA ARG A 33 -5.96 -6.79 1.45
C ARG A 33 -6.78 -6.32 2.64
N CYS A 34 -8.02 -5.94 2.38
CA CYS A 34 -9.04 -5.55 3.34
C CYS A 34 -10.41 -6.01 2.82
N LYS A 35 -11.43 -6.11 3.67
CA LYS A 35 -12.81 -6.41 3.25
C LYS A 35 -13.59 -5.13 3.04
N TYR A 36 -14.53 -5.12 2.10
CA TYR A 36 -15.25 -3.90 1.71
C TYR A 36 -16.00 -3.28 2.89
N GLU A 37 -16.54 -4.13 3.76
CA GLU A 37 -17.23 -3.81 5.01
C GLU A 37 -16.29 -3.31 6.13
N LEU A 38 -14.98 -3.44 5.95
CA LEU A 38 -13.93 -2.96 6.85
C LEU A 38 -13.18 -1.74 6.28
N LEU A 39 -13.46 -1.31 5.05
CA LEU A 39 -12.82 -0.12 4.47
C LEU A 39 -13.33 1.15 5.16
N ASP A 40 -12.39 2.02 5.50
CA ASP A 40 -12.67 3.37 5.99
C ASP A 40 -11.65 4.38 5.38
N PRO A 41 -11.93 5.71 5.47
CA PRO A 41 -11.09 6.75 4.86
C PRO A 41 -9.63 6.85 5.35
N THR A 42 -9.27 6.15 6.43
CA THR A 42 -7.95 6.20 7.07
C THR A 42 -7.07 4.98 6.80
N ILE A 43 -7.63 3.90 6.24
CA ILE A 43 -6.90 2.63 6.08
C ILE A 43 -5.64 2.77 5.23
N TYR A 44 -5.74 3.32 4.01
CA TYR A 44 -4.60 3.51 3.10
C TYR A 44 -4.13 4.96 3.15
N SER A 45 -2.83 5.18 3.32
CA SER A 45 -2.31 6.54 3.55
C SER A 45 -2.59 7.48 2.37
N SER A 46 -3.13 8.66 2.69
CA SER A 46 -3.28 9.80 1.76
C SER A 46 -1.95 10.54 1.53
N VAL A 47 -0.99 10.42 2.45
CA VAL A 47 0.25 11.22 2.47
C VAL A 47 1.53 10.38 2.29
N ASN A 48 1.59 9.16 2.83
CA ASN A 48 2.80 8.34 2.77
C ASN A 48 2.81 7.43 1.54
N TYR A 49 3.97 7.37 0.87
CA TYR A 49 4.29 6.44 -0.22
C TYR A 49 3.28 6.39 -1.38
N ASN A 50 2.52 7.48 -1.61
CA ASN A 50 1.37 7.55 -2.51
C ASN A 50 0.40 6.35 -2.34
N GLU A 51 0.23 5.81 -1.14
CA GLU A 51 -0.38 4.48 -0.94
C GLU A 51 -1.81 4.38 -1.47
N SER A 52 -2.70 5.26 -1.03
CA SER A 52 -4.09 5.34 -1.52
C SER A 52 -4.15 5.50 -3.04
N ALA A 53 -3.35 6.40 -3.63
CA ALA A 53 -3.31 6.63 -5.07
C ALA A 53 -2.81 5.41 -5.87
N ARG A 54 -1.82 4.66 -5.35
CA ARG A 54 -1.38 3.38 -5.95
C ARG A 54 -2.47 2.32 -5.87
N VAL A 55 -3.13 2.18 -4.72
CA VAL A 55 -4.21 1.20 -4.53
C VAL A 55 -5.40 1.48 -5.46
N LEU A 56 -5.79 2.75 -5.65
CA LEU A 56 -6.77 3.12 -6.67
C LEU A 56 -6.29 2.78 -8.08
N ALA A 57 -5.05 3.13 -8.45
CA ALA A 57 -4.50 2.81 -9.77
C ALA A 57 -4.43 1.30 -10.06
N GLU A 58 -4.16 0.47 -9.05
CA GLU A 58 -4.17 -0.99 -9.14
C GLU A 58 -5.58 -1.55 -9.39
N TRP A 59 -6.59 -1.05 -8.67
CA TRP A 59 -8.00 -1.41 -8.92
C TRP A 59 -8.50 -0.89 -10.28
N GLN A 60 -8.14 0.34 -10.67
CA GLN A 60 -8.49 0.91 -11.98
C GLN A 60 -7.87 0.10 -13.12
N SER A 61 -6.62 -0.35 -12.96
CA SER A 61 -5.93 -1.24 -13.88
C SER A 61 -6.66 -2.59 -13.99
N LEU A 62 -7.05 -3.18 -12.86
CA LEU A 62 -7.85 -4.41 -12.83
C LEU A 62 -9.19 -4.24 -13.58
N VAL A 63 -9.93 -3.15 -13.35
CA VAL A 63 -11.18 -2.84 -14.08
C VAL A 63 -10.92 -2.69 -15.58
N ASN A 64 -9.86 -1.97 -15.98
CA ASN A 64 -9.51 -1.79 -17.39
C ASN A 64 -9.17 -3.12 -18.06
N ASN A 65 -8.42 -4.00 -17.39
CA ASN A 65 -8.08 -5.34 -17.89
C ASN A 65 -9.32 -6.25 -18.01
N ALA A 66 -10.21 -6.25 -17.00
CA ALA A 66 -11.48 -6.97 -17.07
C ALA A 66 -12.39 -6.43 -18.19
N GLN A 67 -12.45 -5.11 -18.36
CA GLN A 67 -13.25 -4.45 -19.38
C GLN A 67 -12.70 -4.73 -20.80
N ALA A 68 -11.39 -4.80 -20.96
CA ALA A 68 -10.71 -5.17 -22.20
C ALA A 68 -10.97 -6.62 -22.63
N VAL A 69 -11.13 -7.56 -21.68
CA VAL A 69 -11.60 -8.92 -21.98
C VAL A 69 -13.08 -8.91 -22.35
N TYR A 70 -13.93 -8.25 -21.56
CA TYR A 70 -15.38 -8.20 -21.78
C TYR A 70 -15.76 -7.73 -23.21
N VAL A 71 -15.09 -6.72 -23.76
CA VAL A 71 -15.42 -6.19 -25.10
C VAL A 71 -15.04 -7.13 -26.25
N GLN A 72 -14.23 -8.16 -26.01
CA GLN A 72 -13.87 -9.18 -27.02
C GLN A 72 -14.87 -10.34 -27.07
N LEU A 73 -15.65 -10.55 -26.01
CA LEU A 73 -16.61 -11.63 -25.89
C LEU A 73 -17.91 -11.37 -26.68
N ASP A 74 -18.56 -12.44 -27.13
CA ASP A 74 -19.89 -12.35 -27.73
C ASP A 74 -20.96 -11.95 -26.69
N THR A 75 -22.11 -11.47 -27.15
CA THR A 75 -23.17 -10.91 -26.30
C THR A 75 -23.78 -11.92 -25.31
N ALA A 76 -23.78 -13.22 -25.60
CA ALA A 76 -24.24 -14.23 -24.65
C ALA A 76 -23.21 -14.44 -23.54
N THR A 77 -21.94 -14.64 -23.91
CA THR A 77 -20.83 -14.85 -22.96
C THR A 77 -20.54 -13.60 -22.12
N GLN A 78 -20.69 -12.40 -22.69
CA GLN A 78 -20.58 -11.11 -21.98
C GLN A 78 -21.45 -11.05 -20.73
N THR A 79 -22.67 -11.60 -20.75
CA THR A 79 -23.56 -11.54 -19.58
C THR A 79 -22.98 -12.32 -18.40
N ALA A 80 -22.50 -13.54 -18.64
CA ALA A 80 -21.84 -14.35 -17.61
C ALA A 80 -20.50 -13.74 -17.15
N PHE A 81 -19.71 -13.17 -18.07
CA PHE A 81 -18.47 -12.49 -17.72
C PHE A 81 -18.71 -11.23 -16.88
N PHE A 82 -19.78 -10.47 -17.13
CA PHE A 82 -20.17 -9.39 -16.24
C PHE A 82 -20.59 -9.90 -14.87
N GLU A 83 -21.43 -10.93 -14.80
CA GLU A 83 -21.91 -11.51 -13.54
C GLU A 83 -20.78 -12.05 -12.64
N LEU A 84 -19.71 -12.59 -13.23
CA LEU A 84 -18.66 -13.35 -12.53
C LEU A 84 -17.28 -12.66 -12.44
N VAL A 85 -16.97 -11.71 -13.34
CA VAL A 85 -15.61 -11.13 -13.46
C VAL A 85 -15.64 -9.61 -13.45
N LEU A 86 -16.33 -8.97 -14.41
CA LEU A 86 -16.28 -7.52 -14.55
C LEU A 86 -17.03 -6.79 -13.42
N HIS A 87 -18.19 -7.29 -12.98
CA HIS A 87 -18.92 -6.70 -11.85
C HIS A 87 -18.09 -6.65 -10.56
N PRO A 88 -17.52 -7.75 -10.03
CA PRO A 88 -16.72 -7.69 -8.80
C PRO A 88 -15.47 -6.81 -8.93
N CYS A 89 -14.85 -6.72 -10.12
CA CYS A 89 -13.79 -5.75 -10.37
C CYS A 89 -14.28 -4.29 -10.25
N MET A 90 -15.40 -3.96 -10.90
CA MET A 90 -15.99 -2.60 -10.86
C MET A 90 -16.46 -2.22 -9.45
N ALA A 91 -17.22 -3.08 -8.79
CA ALA A 91 -17.70 -2.84 -7.43
C ALA A 91 -16.53 -2.68 -6.44
N GLY A 92 -15.49 -3.50 -6.58
CA GLY A 92 -14.28 -3.40 -5.77
C GLY A 92 -13.54 -2.07 -5.96
N HIS A 93 -13.45 -1.56 -7.19
CA HIS A 93 -12.91 -0.22 -7.48
C HIS A 93 -13.77 0.88 -6.86
N ILE A 94 -15.07 0.93 -7.14
CA ILE A 94 -15.98 1.99 -6.67
C ILE A 94 -15.98 2.12 -5.15
N VAL A 95 -15.99 1.00 -4.41
CA VAL A 95 -15.92 1.05 -2.94
C VAL A 95 -14.57 1.58 -2.43
N HIS A 96 -13.46 1.34 -3.16
CA HIS A 96 -12.19 2.00 -2.85
C HIS A 96 -12.21 3.49 -3.27
N GLU A 97 -12.77 3.86 -4.43
CA GLU A 97 -12.91 5.26 -4.85
C GLU A 97 -13.68 6.09 -3.82
N ILE A 98 -14.78 5.56 -3.28
CA ILE A 98 -15.57 6.19 -2.21
C ILE A 98 -14.71 6.47 -0.96
N HIS A 99 -14.02 5.46 -0.42
CA HIS A 99 -13.32 5.60 0.86
C HIS A 99 -11.99 6.35 0.72
N LEU A 100 -11.18 6.05 -0.30
CA LEU A 100 -9.85 6.65 -0.46
C LEU A 100 -9.96 8.09 -0.98
N THR A 101 -10.96 8.42 -1.81
CA THR A 101 -11.23 9.82 -2.17
C THR A 101 -11.78 10.60 -0.98
N ALA A 102 -12.60 10.00 -0.10
CA ALA A 102 -13.00 10.64 1.16
C ALA A 102 -11.79 10.86 2.11
N GLY A 103 -10.83 9.94 2.14
CA GLY A 103 -9.59 10.08 2.90
C GLY A 103 -8.74 11.24 2.40
N MET A 104 -8.49 11.27 1.08
CA MET A 104 -7.79 12.38 0.42
C MET A 104 -8.51 13.71 0.58
N GLN A 105 -9.86 13.74 0.47
CA GLN A 105 -10.67 14.92 0.74
C GLN A 105 -10.46 15.43 2.16
N ASN A 106 -10.41 14.54 3.15
CA ASN A 106 -10.23 14.93 4.55
C ASN A 106 -8.83 15.53 4.79
N THR A 107 -7.76 14.93 4.25
CA THR A 107 -6.43 15.57 4.23
C THR A 107 -6.48 16.95 3.56
N TYR A 108 -7.09 17.07 2.37
CA TYR A 108 -7.13 18.34 1.64
C TYR A 108 -7.93 19.41 2.39
N ALA A 109 -8.95 19.02 3.16
CA ALA A 109 -9.70 19.92 4.02
C ALA A 109 -8.90 20.39 5.25
N TYR A 110 -8.09 19.52 5.86
CA TYR A 110 -7.12 19.91 6.91
C TYR A 110 -6.01 20.84 6.38
N GLU A 111 -5.65 20.71 5.09
CA GLU A 111 -4.74 21.62 4.38
C GLU A 111 -5.41 22.90 3.87
N TRP A 112 -6.71 23.08 4.13
CA TRP A 112 -7.57 24.20 3.71
C TRP A 112 -7.73 24.37 2.19
N ARG A 113 -7.45 23.32 1.40
CA ARG A 113 -7.51 23.33 -0.06
C ARG A 113 -8.96 23.28 -0.53
N GLN A 114 -9.38 24.27 -1.34
CA GLN A 114 -10.75 24.31 -1.89
C GLN A 114 -11.09 23.11 -2.79
N SER A 115 -10.08 22.42 -3.34
CA SER A 115 -10.21 21.20 -4.12
C SER A 115 -10.88 20.05 -3.37
N ALA A 116 -10.80 20.04 -2.02
CA ALA A 116 -11.57 19.15 -1.16
C ALA A 116 -13.08 19.17 -1.50
N ASN A 117 -13.62 20.32 -1.91
CA ASN A 117 -15.02 20.44 -2.32
C ASN A 117 -15.34 19.64 -3.59
N LYS A 118 -14.41 19.49 -4.55
CA LYS A 118 -14.64 18.63 -5.73
C LYS A 118 -14.52 17.16 -5.33
N LEU A 119 -13.51 16.79 -4.54
CA LEU A 119 -13.40 15.42 -4.02
C LEU A 119 -14.64 14.99 -3.21
N ALA A 120 -15.27 15.92 -2.47
CA ALA A 120 -16.53 15.67 -1.76
C ALA A 120 -17.75 15.54 -2.71
N GLN A 121 -17.69 16.07 -3.93
CA GLN A 121 -18.66 15.76 -5.00
C GLN A 121 -18.32 14.44 -5.70
N ASP A 122 -17.04 14.14 -5.97
CA ASP A 122 -16.60 12.87 -6.54
C ASP A 122 -17.08 11.68 -5.70
N VAL A 123 -16.96 11.75 -4.37
CA VAL A 123 -17.50 10.72 -3.45
C VAL A 123 -19.03 10.56 -3.54
N LEU A 124 -19.78 11.65 -3.80
CA LEU A 124 -21.22 11.59 -4.04
C LEU A 124 -21.55 10.99 -5.42
N GLU A 125 -20.73 11.25 -6.43
CA GLU A 125 -20.83 10.68 -7.77
C GLU A 125 -20.58 9.16 -7.71
N PHE A 126 -19.45 8.70 -7.12
CA PHE A 126 -19.12 7.28 -6.94
C PHE A 126 -20.17 6.50 -6.11
N PHE A 127 -20.75 7.12 -5.07
CA PHE A 127 -21.85 6.51 -4.30
C PHE A 127 -23.14 6.35 -5.11
N GLY A 128 -23.35 7.23 -6.11
CA GLY A 128 -24.38 7.05 -7.13
C GLY A 128 -24.07 5.88 -8.07
N GLU A 129 -22.79 5.67 -8.40
CA GLU A 129 -22.34 4.59 -9.29
C GLU A 129 -22.45 3.20 -8.66
N ASP A 130 -22.12 3.02 -7.37
CA ASP A 130 -22.40 1.77 -6.62
C ASP A 130 -23.88 1.37 -6.74
N ALA A 131 -24.75 2.31 -6.38
CA ALA A 131 -26.19 2.13 -6.43
C ALA A 131 -26.72 1.99 -7.88
N ALA A 132 -25.96 2.35 -8.91
CA ALA A 132 -26.31 2.12 -10.32
C ALA A 132 -25.80 0.76 -10.82
N LEU A 133 -24.61 0.34 -10.41
CA LEU A 133 -24.01 -0.95 -10.72
C LEU A 133 -24.83 -2.11 -10.13
N THR A 134 -25.27 -1.96 -8.89
CA THR A 134 -26.22 -2.88 -8.22
C THR A 134 -27.51 -3.04 -9.04
N LYS A 135 -28.13 -1.93 -9.47
CA LYS A 135 -29.35 -1.94 -10.30
C LYS A 135 -29.11 -2.56 -11.68
N ARG A 136 -27.93 -2.34 -12.29
CA ARG A 136 -27.52 -2.99 -13.55
C ARG A 136 -27.50 -4.51 -13.37
N TYR A 137 -26.91 -5.03 -12.30
CA TYR A 137 -26.87 -6.46 -12.00
C TYR A 137 -28.26 -7.05 -11.77
N HIS A 138 -29.09 -6.40 -10.96
CA HIS A 138 -30.49 -6.83 -10.71
C HIS A 138 -31.34 -6.85 -11.98
N SER A 139 -31.02 -6.04 -12.99
CA SER A 139 -31.75 -5.96 -14.26
C SER A 139 -31.36 -7.06 -15.27
N LEU A 140 -30.29 -7.81 -15.03
CA LEU A 140 -29.79 -8.83 -15.96
C LEU A 140 -30.79 -9.97 -16.16
N LEU A 141 -30.81 -10.52 -17.39
CA LEU A 141 -31.58 -11.70 -17.76
C LEU A 141 -33.05 -11.64 -17.29
N ASN A 142 -33.70 -10.49 -17.53
CA ASN A 142 -35.07 -10.16 -17.12
C ASN A 142 -35.34 -10.26 -15.60
N GLY A 143 -34.35 -9.89 -14.77
CA GLY A 143 -34.50 -9.89 -13.31
C GLY A 143 -34.09 -11.20 -12.62
N LYS A 144 -33.41 -12.11 -13.32
CA LYS A 144 -32.99 -13.44 -12.83
C LYS A 144 -32.26 -13.38 -11.48
N TRP A 145 -31.45 -12.34 -11.28
CA TRP A 145 -30.61 -12.11 -10.10
C TRP A 145 -31.02 -10.87 -9.29
N ASN A 146 -32.25 -10.40 -9.47
CA ASN A 146 -32.80 -9.32 -8.65
C ASN A 146 -32.72 -9.68 -7.16
N HIS A 147 -32.42 -8.71 -6.31
CA HIS A 147 -32.15 -8.84 -4.87
C HIS A 147 -30.85 -9.58 -4.45
N ILE A 148 -30.06 -10.16 -5.36
CA ILE A 148 -28.85 -10.91 -4.93
C ILE A 148 -27.73 -10.02 -4.34
N LEU A 149 -27.80 -8.72 -4.62
CA LEU A 149 -26.88 -7.68 -4.13
C LEU A 149 -27.55 -6.66 -3.19
N ASP A 150 -28.66 -7.03 -2.52
CA ASP A 150 -29.34 -6.13 -1.56
C ASP A 150 -28.55 -5.94 -0.24
N GLN A 151 -27.42 -6.62 -0.06
CA GLN A 151 -26.58 -6.51 1.13
C GLN A 151 -25.90 -5.15 1.22
N THR A 152 -26.08 -4.49 2.36
CA THR A 152 -25.38 -3.26 2.72
C THR A 152 -23.92 -3.55 3.03
N HIS A 153 -23.03 -2.70 2.51
CA HIS A 153 -21.58 -2.93 2.48
C HIS A 153 -20.75 -1.63 2.65
N ILE A 154 -21.41 -0.48 2.88
CA ILE A 154 -20.76 0.83 3.12
C ILE A 154 -21.33 1.45 4.41
N GLY A 155 -20.46 1.93 5.30
CA GLY A 155 -20.87 2.61 6.54
C GLY A 155 -21.08 1.66 7.74
N TYR A 156 -20.28 0.60 7.86
CA TYR A 156 -20.22 -0.24 9.05
C TYR A 156 -19.61 0.54 10.23
N ASN A 157 -20.12 0.28 11.44
CA ASN A 157 -19.60 0.86 12.70
C ASN A 157 -19.52 -0.17 13.85
N TRP A 158 -19.80 -1.44 13.54
CA TRP A 158 -19.79 -2.61 14.41
C TRP A 158 -19.76 -3.87 13.52
N TRP A 159 -19.72 -5.08 14.10
CA TRP A 159 -19.61 -6.32 13.30
C TRP A 159 -20.83 -6.64 12.42
N GLN A 160 -22.00 -6.07 12.74
CA GLN A 160 -23.27 -6.30 12.06
C GLN A 160 -23.52 -5.21 11.01
N GLN A 161 -24.13 -5.56 9.87
CA GLN A 161 -24.35 -4.62 8.76
C GLN A 161 -25.26 -3.43 9.13
N PRO A 162 -24.99 -2.22 8.57
CA PRO A 162 -25.88 -1.07 8.72
C PRO A 162 -27.18 -1.31 7.95
N MET A 163 -28.28 -0.68 8.37
CA MET A 163 -29.59 -0.90 7.73
C MET A 163 -29.77 -0.19 6.37
N ARG A 164 -28.77 0.58 5.93
CA ARG A 164 -28.59 1.20 4.60
C ARG A 164 -27.09 1.40 4.34
N ASN A 165 -26.67 1.51 3.08
CA ASN A 165 -25.36 2.07 2.75
C ASN A 165 -25.32 3.54 3.22
N VAL A 166 -24.24 3.95 3.88
CA VAL A 166 -24.04 5.32 4.38
C VAL A 166 -22.60 5.77 4.09
N LEU A 167 -22.44 6.94 3.46
CA LEU A 167 -21.13 7.51 3.17
C LEU A 167 -20.33 7.87 4.43
N PRO A 168 -18.98 7.85 4.37
CA PRO A 168 -18.14 8.51 5.36
C PRO A 168 -18.43 10.01 5.49
N SER A 169 -18.01 10.60 6.62
CA SER A 169 -18.09 12.05 6.83
C SER A 169 -17.25 12.82 5.82
N LEU A 170 -17.85 13.80 5.17
CA LEU A 170 -17.21 14.71 4.21
C LEU A 170 -17.13 16.14 4.78
N TRP A 171 -16.07 16.86 4.43
CA TRP A 171 -15.82 18.25 4.85
C TRP A 171 -15.91 19.18 3.65
N TYR A 172 -16.30 20.44 3.88
CA TYR A 172 -16.41 21.48 2.85
C TYR A 172 -15.71 22.76 3.28
N ILE A 173 -14.88 23.31 2.41
CA ILE A 173 -14.18 24.59 2.58
C ILE A 173 -15.06 25.72 2.04
N GLN A 174 -15.20 26.81 2.79
CA GLN A 174 -15.99 27.99 2.38
C GLN A 174 -15.25 28.76 1.25
N PRO A 175 -15.75 28.78 0.01
CA PRO A 175 -15.01 29.33 -1.13
C PRO A 175 -15.18 30.86 -1.29
N SER A 176 -16.09 31.47 -0.51
CA SER A 176 -16.37 32.91 -0.55
C SER A 176 -15.37 33.77 0.23
N GLU A 177 -14.45 33.15 0.95
CA GLU A 177 -13.47 33.81 1.81
C GLU A 177 -12.06 33.28 1.47
N ILE A 178 -11.06 34.15 1.59
CA ILE A 178 -9.65 33.79 1.38
C ILE A 178 -9.08 33.40 2.76
N SER A 179 -8.19 32.41 2.79
CA SER A 179 -7.51 32.01 4.03
C SER A 179 -6.71 33.18 4.63
N LEU A 180 -6.51 33.15 5.96
CA LEU A 180 -5.75 34.18 6.69
C LEU A 180 -4.30 34.31 6.21
N CYS A 181 -3.73 33.23 5.67
CA CYS A 181 -2.40 33.15 5.08
C CYS A 181 -2.35 33.53 3.57
N GLY A 182 -3.47 33.96 2.99
CA GLY A 182 -3.58 34.33 1.58
C GLY A 182 -4.21 33.23 0.69
N PRO A 183 -4.14 33.40 -0.65
CA PRO A 183 -4.85 32.56 -1.61
C PRO A 183 -4.06 31.33 -2.09
N LEU A 184 -2.84 31.12 -1.59
CA LEU A 184 -1.95 30.02 -2.01
C LEU A 184 -1.36 29.33 -0.78
N GLY A 185 -1.60 28.03 -0.66
CA GLY A 185 -0.91 27.14 0.27
C GLY A 185 -0.01 26.16 -0.49
N VAL A 186 0.99 25.62 0.19
CA VAL A 186 2.00 24.69 -0.31
C VAL A 186 2.09 23.51 0.66
N THR A 187 1.90 22.30 0.14
CA THR A 187 2.04 21.03 0.87
C THR A 187 3.10 20.17 0.20
N ALA A 188 3.70 19.24 0.94
CA ALA A 188 4.73 18.33 0.45
C ALA A 188 4.29 16.86 0.55
N GLU A 189 4.76 16.05 -0.40
CA GLU A 189 4.51 14.62 -0.38
C GLU A 189 5.15 13.97 0.86
N GLY A 190 4.34 13.28 1.67
CA GLY A 190 4.76 12.75 2.98
C GLY A 190 4.58 13.70 4.15
N THR A 191 4.04 14.91 3.97
CA THR A 191 3.52 15.76 5.05
C THR A 191 1.98 15.75 5.04
N ASN A 192 1.36 16.17 6.14
CA ASN A 192 -0.10 16.36 6.26
C ASN A 192 -0.40 17.81 6.69
N GLY A 193 0.40 18.76 6.18
CA GLY A 193 0.41 20.16 6.60
C GLY A 193 0.63 21.09 5.40
N SER A 194 0.16 22.33 5.54
CA SER A 194 0.16 23.33 4.46
C SER A 194 0.79 24.62 4.96
N ALA A 195 1.72 25.18 4.17
CA ALA A 195 2.42 26.43 4.46
C ALA A 195 2.03 27.53 3.44
N PRO A 196 1.87 28.79 3.84
CA PRO A 196 1.95 29.28 5.22
C PRO A 196 0.71 28.91 6.04
N GLY A 197 0.90 28.66 7.34
CA GLY A 197 -0.19 28.36 8.27
C GLY A 197 0.27 27.57 9.49
N ASP A 198 -0.35 27.86 10.64
CA ASP A 198 -0.19 27.09 11.88
C ASP A 198 -1.21 25.94 11.90
N SER A 199 -0.75 24.73 12.25
CA SER A 199 -1.61 23.54 12.36
C SER A 199 -0.99 22.48 13.26
N ILE A 200 -1.75 21.45 13.65
CA ILE A 200 -1.21 20.33 14.45
C ILE A 200 -0.10 19.54 13.73
N TYR A 201 0.03 19.70 12.40
CA TYR A 201 1.09 19.11 11.57
C TYR A 201 2.15 20.13 11.13
N ASN A 202 1.98 21.41 11.49
CA ASN A 202 2.96 22.48 11.33
C ASN A 202 2.87 23.47 12.52
N PRO A 203 3.27 23.06 13.74
CA PRO A 203 2.86 23.72 14.99
C PRO A 203 3.76 24.92 15.38
N VAL A 204 4.03 25.82 14.43
CA VAL A 204 4.74 27.09 14.68
C VAL A 204 4.19 28.19 13.76
N ASN A 205 3.85 29.36 14.32
CA ASN A 205 3.39 30.55 13.57
C ASN A 205 4.47 31.22 12.67
N SER A 206 5.55 30.51 12.34
CA SER A 206 6.65 31.00 11.51
C SER A 206 7.44 29.89 10.79
N ASP A 207 7.03 28.62 10.88
CA ASP A 207 7.71 27.55 10.13
C ASP A 207 7.00 27.34 8.79
N SER A 208 7.30 28.22 7.83
CA SER A 208 6.78 28.12 6.46
C SER A 208 7.54 27.08 5.61
N THR A 209 8.21 26.13 6.25
CA THR A 209 9.01 25.07 5.61
C THR A 209 8.15 23.86 5.24
N GLN A 210 8.37 23.27 4.07
CA GLN A 210 7.83 21.96 3.69
C GLN A 210 8.92 21.06 3.13
N ILE A 211 9.23 19.95 3.82
CA ILE A 211 10.32 19.03 3.43
C ILE A 211 9.79 18.00 2.42
N MET A 212 10.47 17.82 1.28
CA MET A 212 9.99 17.05 0.13
C MET A 212 10.86 15.83 -0.27
N PRO A 213 10.28 14.81 -0.93
CA PRO A 213 11.00 13.85 -1.77
C PRO A 213 11.17 14.33 -3.23
N PRO A 214 12.14 13.79 -4.01
CA PRO A 214 12.45 14.25 -5.38
C PRO A 214 11.73 13.52 -6.56
N ILE A 215 10.96 14.26 -7.40
CA ILE A 215 10.42 13.89 -8.75
C ILE A 215 10.25 15.19 -9.61
N ASP A 216 9.69 15.27 -10.83
CA ASP A 216 9.97 16.39 -11.79
C ASP A 216 8.91 17.54 -12.00
N PRO A 217 9.30 18.84 -12.25
CA PRO A 217 8.35 19.95 -12.48
C PRO A 217 8.64 20.95 -13.64
N PRO A 218 7.63 21.79 -14.02
CA PRO A 218 7.86 23.09 -14.63
C PRO A 218 8.28 24.18 -13.63
N SER A 219 9.00 25.21 -14.08
CA SER A 219 9.51 26.31 -13.25
C SER A 219 8.49 27.41 -12.89
N SER A 220 7.26 27.34 -13.39
CA SER A 220 6.16 28.25 -13.06
C SER A 220 4.81 27.65 -13.49
N GLY A 221 3.70 28.23 -13.01
CA GLY A 221 2.34 27.78 -13.30
C GLY A 221 1.30 28.88 -13.07
N THR A 222 0.02 28.52 -13.07
CA THR A 222 -1.09 29.43 -12.76
C THR A 222 -2.23 28.65 -12.12
N LEU A 223 -2.70 29.10 -10.96
CA LEU A 223 -3.90 28.57 -10.32
C LEU A 223 -5.09 29.51 -10.58
N HIS A 224 -6.30 28.96 -10.58
CA HIS A 224 -7.53 29.72 -10.75
C HIS A 224 -8.29 29.87 -9.43
N ALA A 225 -8.79 31.08 -9.17
CA ALA A 225 -9.49 31.45 -7.93
C ALA A 225 -10.87 30.80 -7.75
N ASN A 226 -11.23 29.82 -8.59
CA ASN A 226 -12.41 28.96 -8.41
C ASN A 226 -12.09 27.69 -7.59
N GLY A 227 -10.84 27.51 -7.12
CA GLY A 227 -10.49 26.53 -6.09
C GLY A 227 -10.40 25.07 -6.54
N VAL A 228 -10.70 24.78 -7.81
CA VAL A 228 -10.66 23.41 -8.36
C VAL A 228 -9.30 23.03 -8.96
N SER A 229 -8.35 23.97 -8.99
CA SER A 229 -7.01 23.78 -9.56
C SER A 229 -5.94 23.77 -8.47
N ASP A 230 -5.68 22.59 -7.89
CA ASP A 230 -4.37 22.33 -7.31
C ASP A 230 -3.40 21.99 -8.45
N GLN A 231 -2.17 22.50 -8.40
CA GLN A 231 -1.11 22.11 -9.33
C GLN A 231 -0.12 21.22 -8.58
N ARG A 232 -0.01 19.93 -8.95
CA ARG A 232 1.11 19.11 -8.46
C ARG A 232 2.42 19.61 -9.09
N ILE A 233 3.40 19.85 -8.23
CA ILE A 233 4.78 20.21 -8.54
C ILE A 233 5.65 19.28 -7.66
N LEU A 234 6.79 18.83 -8.18
CA LEU A 234 7.71 17.86 -7.57
C LEU A 234 9.12 18.30 -7.99
N PHE A 235 10.19 18.23 -7.19
CA PHE A 235 11.50 18.78 -7.61
C PHE A 235 12.60 17.72 -7.82
N SER A 236 13.08 17.57 -9.07
CA SER A 236 13.97 16.46 -9.47
C SER A 236 15.44 16.83 -9.38
N VAL A 237 16.31 15.82 -9.51
CA VAL A 237 17.75 15.95 -9.32
C VAL A 237 18.49 15.41 -10.53
N ASP A 238 19.23 16.28 -11.21
CA ASP A 238 20.31 15.86 -12.10
C ASP A 238 21.48 15.35 -11.26
N TRP A 239 21.52 14.04 -11.03
CA TRP A 239 22.59 13.38 -10.27
C TRP A 239 23.99 13.56 -10.90
N SER A 240 24.10 13.90 -12.18
CA SER A 240 25.40 14.19 -12.81
C SER A 240 25.94 15.58 -12.43
N ALA A 241 25.06 16.51 -12.03
CA ALA A 241 25.39 17.85 -11.54
C ALA A 241 25.32 17.97 -10.00
N ALA A 242 24.62 17.06 -9.31
CA ALA A 242 24.42 17.10 -7.87
C ALA A 242 25.73 16.94 -7.07
N PRO A 243 26.02 17.81 -6.08
CA PRO A 243 27.22 17.67 -5.25
C PRO A 243 27.17 16.38 -4.43
N ALA A 244 28.31 15.70 -4.30
CA ALA A 244 28.42 14.44 -3.55
C ALA A 244 28.13 14.64 -2.05
N GLY A 245 27.40 13.68 -1.44
CA GLY A 245 26.94 13.76 -0.06
C GLY A 245 25.58 14.46 0.08
N SER A 246 25.30 14.98 1.28
CA SER A 246 24.00 15.58 1.62
C SER A 246 24.00 17.10 1.47
N THR A 247 22.96 17.63 0.86
CA THR A 247 22.64 19.06 0.77
C THR A 247 21.12 19.29 0.87
N VAL A 248 20.68 20.54 1.03
CA VAL A 248 19.27 20.91 1.02
C VAL A 248 19.08 22.05 0.02
N VAL A 249 18.17 21.87 -0.93
CA VAL A 249 17.81 22.90 -1.91
C VAL A 249 16.55 23.61 -1.43
N ASN A 250 16.64 24.92 -1.21
CA ASN A 250 15.50 25.76 -0.85
C ASN A 250 14.80 26.27 -2.11
N ILE A 251 13.49 26.06 -2.18
CA ILE A 251 12.63 26.43 -3.30
C ILE A 251 11.57 27.39 -2.76
N ASN A 252 11.77 28.69 -3.01
CA ASN A 252 10.86 29.74 -2.57
C ASN A 252 9.64 29.79 -3.49
N VAL A 253 8.42 29.77 -2.93
CA VAL A 253 7.18 29.86 -3.71
C VAL A 253 6.60 31.27 -3.59
N THR A 254 6.59 32.00 -4.71
CA THR A 254 6.00 33.34 -4.84
C THR A 254 4.56 33.28 -5.36
N ASN A 255 3.81 34.36 -5.15
CA ASN A 255 2.52 34.58 -5.82
C ASN A 255 2.52 35.95 -6.52
N SER A 256 1.55 36.25 -7.38
CA SER A 256 1.61 37.43 -8.26
C SER A 256 1.65 38.79 -7.55
N ASN A 257 1.43 38.82 -6.23
CA ASN A 257 1.48 40.02 -5.38
C ASN A 257 2.44 39.87 -4.19
N ASP A 258 3.20 38.77 -4.12
CA ASP A 258 4.01 38.32 -2.96
C ASP A 258 3.29 38.46 -1.59
N ASN A 259 1.97 38.26 -1.60
CA ASN A 259 1.10 38.53 -0.45
C ASN A 259 0.64 37.24 0.21
N TYR A 260 1.18 36.97 1.39
CA TYR A 260 0.77 35.88 2.30
C TYR A 260 0.19 36.44 3.63
N GLY A 261 -0.41 37.63 3.58
CA GLY A 261 -0.99 38.31 4.73
C GLY A 261 0.08 38.75 5.74
N SER A 262 0.06 38.14 6.91
CA SER A 262 1.03 38.37 8.00
C SER A 262 1.96 37.18 8.26
N PHE A 263 2.02 36.22 7.32
CA PHE A 263 2.81 35.00 7.43
C PHE A 263 4.05 35.07 6.52
N ASP A 264 5.11 34.35 6.90
CA ASP A 264 6.31 34.21 6.09
C ASP A 264 6.05 33.41 4.81
N MET A 265 6.79 33.71 3.73
CA MET A 265 6.65 33.02 2.44
C MET A 265 6.94 31.50 2.57
N PRO A 266 6.16 30.63 1.91
CA PRO A 266 6.43 29.20 1.86
C PRO A 266 7.74 28.89 1.14
N VAL A 267 8.57 28.06 1.79
CA VAL A 267 9.83 27.54 1.25
C VAL A 267 9.78 26.02 1.31
N ALA A 268 9.78 25.39 0.13
CA ALA A 268 9.94 23.94 0.07
C ALA A 268 11.43 23.59 0.20
N GLN A 269 11.76 22.65 1.07
CA GLN A 269 13.12 22.13 1.27
C GLN A 269 13.24 20.75 0.65
N LEU A 270 14.12 20.62 -0.35
CA LEU A 270 14.45 19.34 -0.95
C LEU A 270 15.80 18.84 -0.41
N PRO A 271 15.82 17.92 0.57
CA PRO A 271 17.04 17.19 0.92
C PRO A 271 17.50 16.32 -0.26
N VAL A 272 18.73 16.53 -0.70
CA VAL A 272 19.39 15.76 -1.78
C VAL A 272 20.61 15.08 -1.18
N ASN A 273 20.60 13.74 -1.15
CA ASN A 273 21.70 12.93 -0.64
C ASN A 273 22.31 12.13 -1.78
N HIS A 274 23.33 12.67 -2.45
CA HIS A 274 24.02 12.01 -3.54
C HIS A 274 24.99 10.96 -2.98
N THR A 275 24.48 9.75 -2.82
CA THR A 275 25.23 8.56 -2.40
C THR A 275 25.20 7.47 -3.48
N SER A 276 26.22 6.62 -3.49
CA SER A 276 26.32 5.46 -4.37
C SER A 276 26.79 4.23 -3.59
N VAL A 277 26.40 3.05 -4.08
CA VAL A 277 26.97 1.77 -3.67
C VAL A 277 28.22 1.45 -4.51
N PRO A 278 29.10 0.53 -4.09
CA PRO A 278 30.19 0.05 -4.95
C PRO A 278 29.66 -0.68 -6.19
N ASP A 279 30.32 -0.54 -7.35
CA ASP A 279 29.97 -1.20 -8.62
C ASP A 279 29.94 -2.74 -8.56
N THR A 280 30.43 -3.32 -7.45
CA THR A 280 30.48 -4.76 -7.17
C THR A 280 29.32 -5.26 -6.33
N PHE A 281 28.51 -4.38 -5.74
CA PHE A 281 27.36 -4.75 -4.92
C PHE A 281 26.15 -5.09 -5.80
N SER A 282 25.39 -6.13 -5.41
CA SER A 282 24.07 -6.42 -5.98
C SER A 282 23.12 -6.88 -4.88
N GLY A 283 21.91 -6.34 -4.89
CA GLY A 283 20.98 -6.38 -3.77
C GLY A 283 20.20 -5.09 -3.63
N PHE A 284 19.53 -4.92 -2.50
CA PHE A 284 18.66 -3.76 -2.25
C PHE A 284 19.44 -2.55 -1.70
N VAL A 285 19.04 -1.35 -2.11
CA VAL A 285 19.71 -0.09 -1.70
C VAL A 285 18.77 0.71 -0.80
N GLU A 286 19.28 1.20 0.32
CA GLU A 286 18.56 2.12 1.20
C GLU A 286 18.10 3.38 0.46
N SER A 287 16.84 3.75 0.67
CA SER A 287 16.30 5.06 0.35
C SER A 287 15.44 5.53 1.52
N ASP A 288 15.38 6.83 1.79
CA ASP A 288 14.51 7.41 2.83
C ASP A 288 14.64 6.69 4.21
N ALA A 289 15.89 6.37 4.59
CA ALA A 289 16.25 5.63 5.81
C ALA A 289 15.48 4.31 6.07
N HIS A 290 15.12 3.59 5.00
CA HIS A 290 14.58 2.23 5.09
C HIS A 290 14.95 1.34 3.89
N ILE A 291 14.76 0.04 4.06
CA ILE A 291 14.77 -0.96 2.97
C ILE A 291 13.48 -1.78 3.08
N SER A 292 12.79 -2.00 1.98
CA SER A 292 11.56 -2.83 1.89
C SER A 292 11.74 -3.84 0.76
N ILE A 293 11.40 -5.11 1.03
CA ILE A 293 11.71 -6.25 0.15
C ILE A 293 10.52 -7.22 0.11
N GLU A 294 10.03 -7.56 -1.09
CA GLU A 294 9.03 -8.63 -1.26
C GLU A 294 9.70 -10.01 -1.12
N ALA A 295 9.07 -10.96 -0.43
CA ALA A 295 9.75 -12.17 0.08
C ALA A 295 10.27 -13.13 -1.00
N GLU A 296 9.80 -13.04 -2.26
CA GLU A 296 10.36 -13.85 -3.36
C GLU A 296 11.68 -13.30 -3.91
N HIS A 297 11.95 -12.00 -3.76
CA HIS A 297 13.11 -11.32 -4.34
C HIS A 297 14.41 -11.52 -3.54
N THR A 298 14.67 -12.74 -3.09
CA THR A 298 15.95 -13.13 -2.49
C THR A 298 17.18 -12.82 -3.37
N THR A 299 18.35 -12.72 -2.73
CA THR A 299 19.65 -12.82 -3.40
C THR A 299 20.21 -14.25 -3.34
N SER A 300 19.77 -15.07 -2.38
CA SER A 300 20.01 -16.52 -2.36
C SER A 300 18.89 -17.27 -1.62
N ASN A 301 18.66 -18.52 -2.00
CA ASN A 301 17.66 -19.41 -1.42
C ASN A 301 18.28 -20.82 -1.29
N THR A 302 18.34 -21.36 -0.08
CA THR A 302 18.94 -22.68 0.18
C THR A 302 17.90 -23.76 0.48
N SER A 303 18.19 -24.99 0.07
CA SER A 303 17.40 -26.19 0.38
C SER A 303 18.19 -27.14 1.28
N SER A 304 17.52 -27.81 2.22
CA SER A 304 18.13 -28.80 3.11
C SER A 304 17.23 -30.03 3.27
N ALA A 305 17.81 -31.24 3.30
CA ALA A 305 17.11 -32.51 3.48
C ALA A 305 15.88 -32.77 2.57
N GLY A 306 15.83 -32.17 1.37
CA GLY A 306 14.67 -32.26 0.45
C GLY A 306 13.54 -31.26 0.73
N VAL A 307 13.77 -30.30 1.65
CA VAL A 307 12.90 -29.17 1.95
C VAL A 307 13.49 -27.91 1.30
N ALA A 308 12.65 -27.12 0.61
CA ALA A 308 13.04 -25.89 -0.07
C ALA A 308 11.90 -24.87 -0.04
N TYR A 309 12.18 -23.59 -0.24
CA TYR A 309 11.12 -22.59 -0.39
C TYR A 309 10.48 -22.63 -1.78
N GLY A 310 9.17 -22.47 -1.82
CA GLY A 310 8.37 -22.25 -3.03
C GLY A 310 7.56 -20.96 -2.92
N ILE A 311 7.33 -20.34 -4.07
CA ILE A 311 6.56 -19.10 -4.22
C ILE A 311 5.08 -19.46 -4.44
N ILE A 312 4.19 -18.70 -3.80
CA ILE A 312 2.74 -18.71 -3.99
C ILE A 312 2.37 -17.34 -4.61
N PRO A 313 2.28 -17.22 -5.95
CA PRO A 313 2.07 -15.93 -6.61
C PRO A 313 0.70 -15.34 -6.26
N ALA A 314 0.64 -14.01 -6.10
CA ALA A 314 -0.56 -13.27 -5.70
C ALA A 314 -1.17 -13.69 -4.34
N TYR A 315 -0.40 -14.34 -3.48
CA TYR A 315 -0.75 -14.57 -2.08
C TYR A 315 -0.45 -13.33 -1.23
N GLY A 316 -1.27 -13.09 -0.21
CA GLY A 316 -1.06 -12.00 0.73
C GLY A 316 -1.52 -10.66 0.17
N ARG A 317 -0.73 -9.61 0.38
CA ARG A 317 -1.17 -8.22 0.17
C ARG A 317 -0.42 -7.46 -0.92
N THR A 318 0.75 -7.90 -1.35
CA THR A 318 1.65 -7.14 -2.24
C THR A 318 1.97 -7.88 -3.54
N LEU A 319 2.85 -8.89 -3.48
CA LEU A 319 3.35 -9.63 -4.64
C LEU A 319 3.06 -11.15 -4.54
N SER A 320 3.52 -11.77 -3.45
CA SER A 320 3.41 -13.21 -3.24
C SER A 320 3.60 -13.63 -1.78
N GLY A 321 3.52 -14.93 -1.54
CA GLY A 321 3.89 -15.57 -0.29
C GLY A 321 4.96 -16.64 -0.52
N VAL A 322 5.96 -16.72 0.37
CA VAL A 322 7.07 -17.69 0.27
C VAL A 322 7.07 -18.60 1.49
N THR A 323 7.06 -19.92 1.27
CA THR A 323 6.95 -20.94 2.33
C THR A 323 7.68 -22.24 1.97
N LEU A 324 7.88 -23.12 2.95
CA LEU A 324 8.57 -24.39 2.78
C LEU A 324 7.67 -25.45 2.11
N PHE A 325 8.25 -26.14 1.13
CA PHE A 325 7.70 -27.35 0.53
C PHE A 325 8.65 -28.55 0.75
N PRO A 326 8.13 -29.77 0.93
CA PRO A 326 6.70 -30.12 1.03
C PRO A 326 6.09 -29.63 2.35
N VAL A 327 4.80 -29.26 2.34
CA VAL A 327 4.08 -28.76 3.53
C VAL A 327 3.98 -29.77 4.69
N THR A 328 4.32 -31.03 4.45
CA THR A 328 4.40 -32.11 5.44
C THR A 328 5.82 -32.31 6.01
N ALA A 329 6.77 -31.42 5.73
CA ALA A 329 8.13 -31.53 6.23
C ALA A 329 8.23 -31.49 7.78
N PRO A 330 9.28 -32.10 8.37
CA PRO A 330 9.58 -31.95 9.79
C PRO A 330 9.96 -30.50 10.12
N SER A 331 10.03 -30.17 11.42
CA SER A 331 10.59 -28.89 11.88
C SER A 331 12.01 -28.68 11.35
N GLN A 332 12.33 -27.46 10.96
CA GLN A 332 13.67 -27.04 10.52
C GLN A 332 14.40 -26.32 11.67
N SER A 333 15.71 -26.12 11.52
CA SER A 333 16.55 -25.38 12.46
C SER A 333 17.25 -24.20 11.77
N ALA A 334 17.59 -23.17 12.53
CA ALA A 334 18.60 -22.20 12.15
C ALA A 334 19.90 -22.52 12.91
N PRO A 335 21.10 -22.33 12.31
CA PRO A 335 21.33 -21.79 10.97
C PRO A 335 21.27 -22.84 9.83
N ASP A 336 21.25 -24.14 10.14
CA ASP A 336 21.54 -25.23 9.17
C ASP A 336 20.40 -25.60 8.18
N GLY A 337 19.19 -25.06 8.40
CA GLY A 337 18.01 -25.34 7.58
C GLY A 337 17.90 -24.50 6.31
N PRO A 338 16.80 -24.67 5.54
CA PRO A 338 16.49 -23.86 4.37
C PRO A 338 16.41 -22.38 4.73
N LYS A 339 17.13 -21.53 3.98
CA LYS A 339 17.32 -20.11 4.27
C LYS A 339 16.97 -19.23 3.06
N LEU A 340 16.25 -18.13 3.29
CA LEU A 340 16.11 -17.02 2.36
C LEU A 340 17.13 -15.94 2.77
N SER A 341 18.00 -15.55 1.85
CA SER A 341 18.98 -14.47 2.05
C SER A 341 18.65 -13.27 1.16
N TYR A 342 18.85 -12.07 1.71
CA TYR A 342 18.71 -10.80 1.00
C TYR A 342 19.94 -9.94 1.33
N ALA A 343 20.71 -9.56 0.30
CA ALA A 343 21.76 -8.58 0.46
C ALA A 343 21.15 -7.17 0.36
N PHE A 344 21.55 -6.27 1.24
CA PHE A 344 21.15 -4.87 1.21
C PHE A 344 22.33 -3.95 1.55
N TYR A 345 22.26 -2.69 1.13
CA TYR A 345 23.29 -1.68 1.39
C TYR A 345 22.70 -0.52 2.18
N ALA A 346 23.24 -0.27 3.37
CA ALA A 346 22.84 0.83 4.25
C ALA A 346 23.81 2.02 4.13
N PHE A 347 23.25 3.22 3.97
CA PHE A 347 23.93 4.50 4.13
C PHE A 347 23.80 5.06 5.55
N THR A 348 22.69 4.76 6.23
CA THR A 348 22.30 5.25 7.55
C THR A 348 22.61 4.20 8.63
N PRO A 349 23.62 4.40 9.48
CA PRO A 349 23.96 3.44 10.53
C PRO A 349 22.95 3.50 11.69
N ALA A 350 22.25 2.40 11.93
CA ALA A 350 21.25 2.27 12.98
C ALA A 350 21.74 1.31 14.09
N PRO A 351 22.14 1.82 15.28
CA PRO A 351 22.58 0.98 16.40
C PRO A 351 21.51 -0.02 16.90
N LEU A 352 20.25 0.28 16.62
CA LEU A 352 19.07 -0.53 16.92
C LEU A 352 18.03 -0.33 15.79
N ALA A 353 18.31 -0.90 14.62
CA ALA A 353 17.37 -0.98 13.50
C ALA A 353 16.19 -1.89 13.87
N ASN A 354 14.99 -1.55 13.42
CA ASN A 354 13.80 -2.38 13.58
C ASN A 354 13.51 -3.14 12.29
N ILE A 355 13.49 -4.47 12.33
CA ILE A 355 13.23 -5.30 11.16
C ILE A 355 11.87 -5.97 11.32
N THR A 356 10.91 -5.57 10.49
CA THR A 356 9.53 -6.06 10.54
C THR A 356 9.28 -7.07 9.44
N VAL A 357 8.94 -8.29 9.83
CA VAL A 357 8.60 -9.40 8.93
C VAL A 357 7.07 -9.48 8.82
N TYR A 358 6.56 -9.44 7.59
CA TYR A 358 5.13 -9.54 7.26
C TYR A 358 4.81 -10.97 6.83
N MET A 359 3.82 -11.60 7.45
CA MET A 359 3.50 -13.03 7.31
C MET A 359 2.02 -13.30 7.06
N GLY A 360 1.70 -14.44 6.48
CA GLY A 360 0.33 -14.98 6.42
C GLY A 360 -0.27 -15.22 7.81
N THR A 361 -1.59 -15.11 7.93
CA THR A 361 -2.36 -15.21 9.18
C THR A 361 -2.58 -16.64 9.70
N SER A 362 -1.62 -17.53 9.44
CA SER A 362 -1.63 -18.93 9.88
C SER A 362 -1.59 -19.03 11.41
N LEU A 363 -2.53 -19.76 12.02
CA LEU A 363 -2.49 -20.10 13.45
C LEU A 363 -1.67 -21.37 13.72
N ASN A 364 -1.24 -21.53 14.98
CA ASN A 364 -0.66 -22.78 15.48
C ASN A 364 -1.69 -23.92 15.41
N THR A 365 -1.56 -24.79 14.40
CA THR A 365 -2.48 -25.92 14.15
C THR A 365 -1.99 -27.24 14.73
N ILE A 366 -0.69 -27.34 15.06
CA ILE A 366 -0.06 -28.50 15.72
C ILE A 366 0.52 -27.99 17.04
N PRO A 367 -0.06 -28.35 18.21
CA PRO A 367 0.37 -27.80 19.50
C PRO A 367 1.87 -28.01 19.82
N ASP A 368 2.43 -29.17 19.49
CA ASP A 368 3.85 -29.47 19.73
C ASP A 368 4.81 -28.88 18.68
N ARG A 369 4.27 -28.19 17.65
CA ARG A 369 5.00 -27.52 16.57
C ARG A 369 4.41 -26.12 16.30
N PRO A 370 4.50 -25.17 17.26
CA PRO A 370 4.05 -23.81 17.04
C PRO A 370 4.85 -23.16 15.90
N LEU A 371 4.17 -22.36 15.09
CA LEU A 371 4.74 -21.68 13.94
C LEU A 371 5.81 -20.71 14.41
N ARG A 372 7.03 -20.91 13.90
CA ARG A 372 8.23 -20.16 14.30
C ARG A 372 9.09 -19.85 13.09
N TYR A 373 9.78 -18.72 13.14
CA TYR A 373 10.87 -18.40 12.22
C TYR A 373 12.13 -18.02 13.00
N ALA A 374 13.26 -17.93 12.32
CA ALA A 374 14.45 -17.27 12.81
C ALA A 374 14.88 -16.15 11.85
N ILE A 375 15.51 -15.11 12.39
CA ILE A 375 16.06 -13.98 11.62
C ILE A 375 17.47 -13.62 12.12
N ALA A 376 18.36 -13.25 11.20
CA ALA A 376 19.69 -12.74 11.51
C ALA A 376 20.11 -11.63 10.55
N ILE A 377 20.89 -10.68 11.06
CA ILE A 377 21.75 -9.78 10.27
C ILE A 377 23.20 -10.29 10.31
N ASP A 378 23.81 -10.39 9.14
CA ASP A 378 25.17 -10.85 8.91
C ASP A 378 25.43 -12.20 9.61
N ASP A 379 26.46 -12.27 10.47
CA ASP A 379 26.90 -13.48 11.15
C ASP A 379 26.52 -13.48 12.66
N GLU A 380 25.44 -12.77 13.04
CA GLU A 380 24.91 -12.82 14.41
C GLU A 380 24.22 -14.15 14.75
N THR A 381 23.92 -14.38 16.03
CA THR A 381 23.13 -15.55 16.45
C THR A 381 21.66 -15.35 16.06
N PRO A 382 21.03 -16.25 15.25
CA PRO A 382 19.66 -16.05 14.79
C PRO A 382 18.65 -15.92 15.93
N GLN A 383 17.85 -14.84 15.89
CA GLN A 383 16.76 -14.59 16.82
C GLN A 383 15.56 -15.46 16.44
N VAL A 384 15.15 -16.39 17.30
CA VAL A 384 14.00 -17.29 17.06
C VAL A 384 12.71 -16.66 17.58
N ILE A 385 11.72 -16.54 16.70
CA ILE A 385 10.46 -15.83 16.92
C ILE A 385 9.27 -16.77 16.75
N GLN A 386 8.35 -16.73 17.70
CA GLN A 386 7.03 -17.35 17.61
C GLN A 386 5.97 -16.24 17.44
N PRO A 387 5.56 -15.89 16.20
CA PRO A 387 4.64 -14.77 15.97
C PRO A 387 3.22 -14.99 16.49
N VAL A 388 2.77 -16.25 16.60
CA VAL A 388 1.49 -16.62 17.22
C VAL A 388 1.77 -17.23 18.60
N PRO A 389 1.44 -16.54 19.71
CA PRO A 389 1.69 -17.05 21.05
C PRO A 389 0.84 -18.30 21.34
N ASP A 390 1.16 -19.01 22.41
CA ASP A 390 0.32 -20.11 22.88
C ASP A 390 -1.00 -19.57 23.45
N TYR A 391 -2.12 -20.19 23.09
CA TYR A 391 -3.46 -19.80 23.54
C TYR A 391 -4.31 -21.03 23.88
N THR A 392 -5.29 -20.85 24.76
CA THR A 392 -6.21 -21.93 25.17
C THR A 392 -7.01 -22.44 23.97
N LEU A 393 -7.05 -23.76 23.77
CA LEU A 393 -7.82 -24.38 22.69
C LEU A 393 -9.30 -23.94 22.73
N GLY A 394 -9.80 -23.41 21.61
CA GLY A 394 -11.15 -22.85 21.48
C GLY A 394 -11.26 -21.35 21.81
N ALA A 395 -10.20 -20.72 22.33
CA ALA A 395 -10.02 -19.27 22.30
C ALA A 395 -9.29 -18.84 21.02
N LEU A 396 -9.12 -17.53 20.86
CA LEU A 396 -8.31 -16.91 19.80
C LEU A 396 -7.26 -16.01 20.47
N PRO A 397 -6.02 -15.94 19.96
CA PRO A 397 -4.98 -15.06 20.52
C PRO A 397 -5.30 -13.59 20.21
N GLU A 398 -4.83 -12.65 21.05
CA GLU A 398 -5.24 -11.23 21.03
C GLU A 398 -5.08 -10.55 19.66
N MET A 399 -3.94 -10.77 19.00
CA MET A 399 -3.63 -10.21 17.67
C MET A 399 -4.45 -10.82 16.51
N TRP A 400 -5.27 -11.86 16.76
CA TRP A 400 -6.08 -12.49 15.71
C TRP A 400 -6.97 -11.50 14.98
N TYR A 401 -7.75 -10.70 15.72
CA TYR A 401 -8.76 -9.81 15.13
C TYR A 401 -8.14 -8.76 14.21
N THR A 402 -7.10 -8.07 14.68
CA THR A 402 -6.33 -7.10 13.88
C THR A 402 -5.66 -7.78 12.68
N GLY A 403 -5.06 -8.97 12.89
CA GLY A 403 -4.34 -9.66 11.84
C GLY A 403 -5.24 -10.17 10.71
N VAL A 404 -6.43 -10.69 11.00
CA VAL A 404 -7.38 -11.12 9.95
C VAL A 404 -8.15 -9.97 9.31
N ALA A 405 -8.34 -8.84 10.00
CA ALA A 405 -8.83 -7.61 9.39
C ALA A 405 -7.82 -7.04 8.38
N ASN A 406 -6.53 -7.11 8.71
CA ASN A 406 -5.44 -6.56 7.91
C ASN A 406 -4.74 -7.57 6.99
N SER A 407 -5.24 -8.80 6.92
CA SER A 407 -4.70 -9.96 6.18
C SER A 407 -3.18 -10.20 6.36
N VAL A 408 -2.65 -9.93 7.56
CA VAL A 408 -1.23 -10.08 7.86
C VAL A 408 -0.99 -10.29 9.36
N PHE A 409 0.03 -11.08 9.70
CA PHE A 409 0.70 -10.96 11.00
C PHE A 409 2.06 -10.30 10.79
N THR A 410 2.39 -9.31 11.61
CA THR A 410 3.71 -8.68 11.67
C THR A 410 4.42 -9.06 12.94
N ASN A 411 5.75 -9.17 12.88
CA ASN A 411 6.60 -9.20 14.06
C ASN A 411 7.88 -8.40 13.78
N THR A 412 8.36 -7.68 14.79
CA THR A 412 9.50 -6.76 14.68
C THR A 412 10.60 -7.18 15.63
N THR A 413 11.79 -7.45 15.09
CA THR A 413 13.01 -7.74 15.83
C THR A 413 13.98 -6.57 15.72
N SER A 414 14.86 -6.40 16.72
CA SER A 414 15.83 -5.31 16.71
C SER A 414 17.24 -5.83 16.45
N HIS A 415 17.96 -5.16 15.55
CA HIS A 415 19.26 -5.57 15.03
C HIS A 415 20.22 -4.37 14.96
N LYS A 416 21.53 -4.62 14.90
CA LYS A 416 22.51 -3.55 14.67
C LYS A 416 22.86 -3.49 13.18
N VAL A 417 22.52 -2.40 12.51
CA VAL A 417 22.90 -2.14 11.11
C VAL A 417 24.00 -1.08 11.07
N GLY A 418 25.04 -1.33 10.28
CA GLY A 418 26.17 -0.44 10.06
C GLY A 418 25.95 0.49 8.88
N LYS A 419 27.05 0.98 8.31
CA LYS A 419 27.07 1.57 6.97
C LYS A 419 27.89 0.66 6.07
N GLY A 420 27.32 0.25 4.93
CA GLY A 420 27.91 -0.70 4.01
C GLY A 420 26.94 -1.80 3.59
N GLU A 421 27.50 -2.86 3.00
CA GLU A 421 26.79 -4.10 2.64
C GLU A 421 26.46 -4.92 3.90
N HIS A 422 25.25 -5.47 3.92
CA HIS A 422 24.70 -6.34 4.96
C HIS A 422 23.89 -7.48 4.36
N ARG A 423 23.76 -8.59 5.09
CA ARG A 423 22.94 -9.75 4.73
C ARG A 423 21.81 -9.94 5.75
N LEU A 424 20.56 -9.89 5.29
CA LEU A 424 19.40 -10.34 6.06
C LEU A 424 19.12 -11.81 5.72
N ASP A 425 19.03 -12.65 6.75
CA ASP A 425 18.72 -14.08 6.62
C ASP A 425 17.40 -14.42 7.35
N LEU A 426 16.52 -15.17 6.68
CA LEU A 426 15.27 -15.72 7.24
C LEU A 426 15.23 -17.25 7.13
N TRP A 427 14.81 -17.91 8.21
CA TRP A 427 14.50 -19.34 8.25
C TRP A 427 13.08 -19.56 8.78
N ALA A 428 12.17 -20.12 7.97
CA ALA A 428 10.97 -20.74 8.51
C ALA A 428 11.37 -22.02 9.26
N LEU A 429 10.99 -22.14 10.53
CA LEU A 429 11.28 -23.34 11.34
C LEU A 429 10.15 -24.38 11.25
N GLU A 430 8.96 -23.97 10.78
CA GLU A 430 7.83 -24.86 10.52
C GLU A 430 7.21 -24.54 9.14
N PRO A 431 6.85 -25.56 8.33
CA PRO A 431 5.96 -25.36 7.18
C PRO A 431 4.62 -24.77 7.64
N GLY A 432 4.10 -23.79 6.91
CA GLY A 432 2.92 -23.00 7.32
C GLY A 432 3.25 -21.58 7.78
N VAL A 433 4.51 -21.29 8.09
CA VAL A 433 5.02 -19.90 8.04
C VAL A 433 5.10 -19.49 6.56
N VAL A 434 4.40 -18.42 6.20
CA VAL A 434 4.42 -17.85 4.84
C VAL A 434 4.86 -16.40 4.94
N PHE A 435 6.06 -16.08 4.47
CA PHE A 435 6.57 -14.71 4.40
C PHE A 435 5.95 -13.96 3.22
N GLN A 436 5.59 -12.69 3.39
CA GLN A 436 5.09 -11.82 2.31
C GLN A 436 6.12 -10.73 1.96
N LYS A 437 6.64 -10.04 2.97
CA LYS A 437 7.56 -8.90 2.87
C LYS A 437 8.45 -8.82 4.11
N VAL A 438 9.63 -8.23 3.98
CA VAL A 438 10.45 -7.76 5.11
C VAL A 438 10.80 -6.28 4.93
N VAL A 439 10.78 -5.52 6.02
CA VAL A 439 11.13 -4.09 6.04
C VAL A 439 12.18 -3.86 7.11
N VAL A 440 13.32 -3.26 6.73
CA VAL A 440 14.38 -2.79 7.61
C VAL A 440 14.19 -1.29 7.81
N ASP A 441 13.80 -0.89 9.02
CA ASP A 441 13.69 0.51 9.43
C ASP A 441 15.01 0.98 10.07
N LEU A 442 15.60 2.01 9.47
CA LEU A 442 16.80 2.69 9.97
C LEU A 442 16.45 4.08 10.57
N GLY A 443 15.15 4.35 10.78
CA GLY A 443 14.60 5.60 11.29
C GLY A 443 13.73 6.37 10.28
N GLY A 444 13.29 5.73 9.19
CA GLY A 444 12.59 6.37 8.07
C GLY A 444 11.27 5.72 7.66
N VAL A 445 10.85 4.61 8.28
CA VAL A 445 9.54 4.00 7.97
C VAL A 445 8.39 4.86 8.49
N ARG A 446 7.41 5.11 7.62
CA ARG A 446 6.23 5.94 7.87
C ARG A 446 4.95 5.10 7.86
N GLU A 447 3.92 5.56 8.55
CA GLU A 447 2.65 4.82 8.70
C GLU A 447 1.95 4.59 7.35
N SER A 448 1.69 3.31 7.04
CA SER A 448 1.09 2.83 5.80
C SER A 448 0.56 1.39 5.98
N TYR A 449 -0.51 1.03 5.29
CA TYR A 449 -1.21 -0.25 5.47
C TYR A 449 -0.44 -1.45 4.94
N LEU A 450 0.13 -1.30 3.74
CA LEU A 450 0.89 -2.30 2.99
C LEU A 450 2.39 -2.26 3.33
N GLY A 451 2.82 -1.25 4.10
CA GLY A 451 4.22 -0.89 4.29
C GLY A 451 4.80 -0.14 3.08
N PRO A 452 6.09 0.24 3.13
CA PRO A 452 6.72 0.93 2.02
C PRO A 452 6.75 0.07 0.74
N PRO A 453 6.68 0.69 -0.46
CA PRO A 453 7.01 0.04 -1.73
C PRO A 453 8.38 -0.64 -1.66
N GLU A 454 8.61 -1.64 -2.50
CA GLU A 454 9.92 -2.30 -2.57
C GLU A 454 11.03 -1.30 -2.96
N SER A 455 12.16 -1.38 -2.27
CA SER A 455 13.33 -0.53 -2.50
C SER A 455 14.04 -0.89 -3.81
N MET A 456 14.81 0.05 -4.35
CA MET A 456 15.61 -0.20 -5.56
C MET A 456 16.57 -1.39 -5.34
N ARG A 457 16.57 -2.32 -6.30
CA ARG A 457 17.56 -3.39 -6.40
C ARG A 457 18.53 -3.11 -7.55
N VAL A 458 19.80 -3.40 -7.32
CA VAL A 458 20.91 -3.30 -8.30
C VAL A 458 21.59 -4.64 -8.54
#